data_AF-A0A1R4HZU9-F1
#
_entry.id   AF-A0A1R4HZU9-F1
#
_cell.length_a   1.000
_cell.length_b   1.000
_cell.length_c   1.000
_cell.angle_alpha   90.00
_cell.angle_beta   90.00
_cell.angle_gamma   90.00
#
_symmetry.space_group_name_H-M   'P 1'
#
loop_
_entity.id
_entity.type
_entity.pdbx_description
1 polymer ?
#
loop_
_entity_poly.entity_id
_entity_poly.type
_entity_poly.pdbx_seq_one_letter_code
_entity_poly.pdbx_strand_id
1 'polypeptide(L)' 'MRIITRLIAVSDLGSREIARQAGLPVQKISDLLAGRLEHLNIDELNVLRRTLELEAP' A
#
# COMPACT_ATOMS: atom_id res chain seq x y z
N MET A 1 0.03 -7.48 8.66
CA MET A 1 0.89 -6.27 8.57
C MET A 1 2.20 -6.48 7.84
N ARG A 2 3.05 -7.45 8.21
CA ARG A 2 4.42 -7.60 7.65
C ARG A 2 4.54 -7.80 6.14
N ILE A 3 3.46 -8.18 5.44
CA ILE A 3 3.51 -8.47 3.99
C ILE A 3 3.38 -7.19 3.17
N ILE A 4 2.32 -6.40 3.34
CA ILE A 4 2.08 -5.21 2.50
C ILE A 4 3.17 -4.15 2.70
N THR A 5 3.55 -3.84 3.94
CA THR A 5 4.62 -2.86 4.18
C THR A 5 5.98 -3.33 3.65
N ARG A 6 6.22 -4.64 3.63
CA ARG A 6 7.42 -5.21 3.01
C ARG A 6 7.34 -5.20 1.49
N LEU A 7 6.18 -5.46 0.91
CA LEU A 7 5.93 -5.30 -0.53
C LEU A 7 6.18 -3.86 -0.98
N ILE A 8 5.77 -2.87 -0.18
CA ILE A 8 6.10 -1.46 -0.43
C ILE A 8 7.62 -1.24 -0.37
N ALA A 9 8.30 -1.80 0.62
CA ALA A 9 9.74 -1.61 0.80
C ALA A 9 10.61 -2.30 -0.27
N VAL A 10 10.10 -3.33 -0.94
CA VAL A 10 10.79 -4.03 -2.05
C VAL A 10 10.29 -3.59 -3.43
N SER A 11 9.23 -2.79 -3.49
CA SER A 11 8.75 -2.18 -4.72
C SER A 11 9.58 -0.94 -5.04
N ASP A 12 9.88 -0.74 -6.33
CA ASP A 12 10.54 0.49 -6.81
C ASP A 12 9.58 1.70 -6.81
N LEU A 13 8.30 1.51 -6.46
CA LEU A 13 7.29 2.56 -6.46
C LEU A 13 7.36 3.43 -5.20
N GLY A 14 7.34 4.74 -5.39
CA GLY A 14 7.14 5.68 -4.29
C GLY A 14 5.71 5.64 -3.74
N SER A 15 5.51 6.10 -2.50
CA SER A 15 4.17 6.13 -1.87
C SER A 15 3.11 6.85 -2.70
N ARG A 16 3.49 7.87 -3.50
CA ARG A 16 2.56 8.55 -4.40
C ARG A 16 2.14 7.68 -5.58
N GLU A 17 3.05 6.91 -6.16
CA GLU A 17 2.75 6.02 -7.29
C GLU A 17 1.88 4.86 -6.85
N ILE A 18 2.19 4.25 -5.70
CA ILE A 18 1.36 3.21 -5.09
C ILE A 18 -0.05 3.73 -4.84
N ALA A 19 -0.16 4.91 -4.22
CA ALA A 19 -1.46 5.56 -3.98
C ALA A 19 -2.22 5.82 -5.29
N ARG A 20 -1.54 6.33 -6.32
CA ARG A 20 -2.13 6.59 -7.63
C ARG A 20 -2.64 5.32 -8.31
N GLN A 21 -1.84 4.25 -8.32
CA GLN A 21 -2.22 2.98 -8.93
C GLN A 21 -3.33 2.27 -8.14
N ALA A 22 -3.33 2.39 -6.82
CA ALA A 22 -4.37 1.86 -5.95
C ALA A 22 -5.66 2.70 -5.95
N GLY A 23 -5.66 3.90 -6.53
CA GLY A 23 -6.79 4.84 -6.46
C GLY A 23 -7.06 5.32 -5.03
N LEU A 24 -6.03 5.35 -4.17
CA LEU A 24 -6.13 5.72 -2.76
C LEU A 24 -5.45 7.06 -2.47
N PRO A 25 -5.85 7.77 -1.40
CA PRO A 25 -5.10 8.91 -0.89
C PRO A 25 -3.71 8.51 -0.41
N VAL A 26 -2.69 9.34 -0.68
CA VAL A 26 -1.32 9.10 -0.21
C VAL A 26 -1.20 9.01 1.32
N GLN A 27 -2.11 9.68 2.06
CA GLN A 27 -2.22 9.56 3.51
C GLN A 27 -2.47 8.12 3.96
N LYS A 28 -3.25 7.31 3.20
CA LYS A 28 -3.50 5.90 3.55
C LYS A 28 -2.22 5.07 3.49
N ILE A 29 -1.33 5.36 2.55
CA ILE A 29 0.00 4.72 2.49
C ILE A 29 0.84 5.12 3.71
N SER A 30 0.80 6.40 4.07
CA SER A 30 1.52 6.93 5.23
C SER A 30 1.00 6.33 6.53
N ASP A 31 -0.31 6.19 6.68
CA ASP A 31 -0.97 5.55 7.82
C ASP A 31 -0.59 4.06 7.92
N LEU A 32 -0.60 3.35 6.79
CA LEU A 32 -0.17 1.95 6.72
C LEU A 32 1.29 1.78 7.13
N LEU A 33 2.19 2.64 6.65
CA LEU A 33 3.62 2.64 7.01
C LEU A 33 3.85 3.03 8.48
N ALA A 34 3.01 3.90 9.02
CA ALA A 34 3.00 4.26 10.45
C ALA A 34 2.34 3.19 11.34
N GLY A 35 1.78 2.12 10.75
CA GLY A 35 1.11 1.04 11.47
C GLY A 35 -0.31 1.37 11.95
N ARG A 36 -0.89 2.49 11.50
CA ARG A 36 -2.26 2.94 11.83
C ARG A 36 -3.30 2.23 10.97
N LEU A 37 -3.50 0.94 11.23
CA LEU A 37 -4.46 0.12 10.48
C LEU A 37 -5.92 0.51 10.72
N GLU A 38 -6.23 1.17 11.82
CA GLU A 38 -7.56 1.69 12.14
C GLU A 38 -8.07 2.68 11.09
N HIS A 39 -7.17 3.28 10.32
CA HIS A 39 -7.49 4.17 9.22
C HIS A 39 -7.64 3.45 7.88
N LEU A 40 -7.43 2.13 7.80
CA LEU A 40 -7.59 1.35 6.56
C LEU A 40 -8.67 0.29 6.72
N ASN A 41 -9.52 0.17 5.71
CA ASN A 41 -10.45 -0.95 5.63
C ASN A 41 -9.85 -2.13 4.86
N ILE A 42 -10.54 -3.29 4.92
CA ILE A 42 -10.07 -4.52 4.28
C ILE A 42 -9.99 -4.38 2.75
N ASP A 43 -10.91 -3.65 2.13
CA ASP A 43 -10.92 -3.42 0.69
C ASP A 43 -9.71 -2.59 0.24
N GLU A 44 -9.38 -1.51 0.96
CA GLU A 44 -8.20 -0.67 0.74
C GLU A 44 -6.91 -1.49 0.87
N LEU A 45 -6.82 -2.35 1.88
CA LEU A 45 -5.68 -3.26 2.05
C LEU A 45 -5.57 -4.29 0.92
N ASN A 46 -6.69 -4.83 0.45
CA ASN A 46 -6.72 -5.77 -0.66
C ASN A 46 -6.33 -5.12 -1.99
N VAL A 47 -6.79 -3.89 -2.24
CA VAL A 47 -6.40 -3.11 -3.41
C VAL A 47 -4.89 -2.85 -3.38
N LEU A 48 -4.35 -2.36 -2.26
CA LEU A 48 -2.91 -2.15 -2.11
C LEU A 48 -2.10 -3.42 -2.35
N ARG A 49 -2.54 -4.54 -1.79
CA ARG A 49 -1.90 -5.82 -2.00
C ARG A 49 -1.87 -6.21 -3.49
N ARG A 50 -2.99 -6.10 -4.20
CA ARG A 50 -3.06 -6.42 -5.63
C ARG A 50 -2.20 -5.48 -6.48
N THR A 51 -2.22 -4.19 -6.19
CA THR A 51 -1.37 -3.20 -6.87
C THR A 51 0.11 -3.57 -6.73
N LEU A 52 0.55 -3.93 -5.52
CA LEU A 52 1.95 -4.30 -5.28
C LEU A 52 2.31 -5.70 -5.80
N GLU A 53 1.36 -6.64 -5.84
CA GLU A 53 1.57 -7.97 -6.45
C GLU A 53 1.71 -7.89 -7.97
N LEU A 54 1.07 -6.92 -8.64
CA LEU A 54 1.22 -6.70 -10.08
C LEU A 54 2.58 -6.12 -10.49
N GLU A 55 3.26 -5.46 -9.55
CA GLU A 55 4.59 -4.86 -9.77
C GLU A 55 5.72 -5.79 -9.35
N ALA A 56 5.41 -6.92 -8.69
CA ALA A 56 6.39 -7.94 -8.37
C ALA A 56 6.70 -8.78 -9.65
N PRO A 57 7.99 -8.95 -10.02
CA PRO A 57 8.39 -9.73 -11.20
C PRO A 57 8.12 -11.23 -11.06
#